data_AF-A0AAD3ASE8-F1
#
_entry.id   AF-A0AAD3ASE8-F1
#
_cell.length_a   1.000
_cell.length_b   1.000
_cell.length_c   1.000
_cell.angle_alpha   90.00
_cell.angle_beta   90.00
_cell.angle_gamma   90.00
#
_symmetry.space_group_name_H-M   'P 1'
#
loop_
_entity.id
_entity.type
_entity.pdbx_description
1 polymer ?
#
loop_
_entity_poly.entity_id
_entity_poly.type
_entity_poly.pdbx_seq_one_letter_code
_entity_poly.pdbx_strand_id
1 'polypeptide(L)' 'MAFRGTFLIDKSGVVRHQVVNNLPLGRNMDEVIRMVEALQFHEEHGEVCPAGWKKGDQGMKASPQGVAEYLSDHVIDL' A
#
# COMPACT_ATOMS: atom_id res chain seq x y z
N MET A 1 -27.10 4.03 -9.89
CA MET A 1 -26.65 4.75 -8.68
C MET A 1 -25.17 4.41 -8.48
N ALA A 2 -24.33 5.39 -8.11
CA ALA A 2 -22.89 5.16 -7.88
C ALA A 2 -22.56 5.35 -6.39
N PHE A 3 -21.79 4.42 -5.83
CA PHE A 3 -21.23 4.53 -4.47
C PHE A 3 -19.93 5.34 -4.47
N ARG A 4 -19.33 5.58 -3.30
CA ARG A 4 -18.10 6.37 -3.15
C ARG A 4 -16.88 5.52 -3.48
N GLY A 5 -16.66 5.27 -4.76
CA GLY A 5 -15.49 4.56 -5.27
C GLY A 5 -14.24 5.44 -5.29
N THR A 6 -13.08 4.85 -5.02
CA THR A 6 -11.75 5.43 -5.27
C THR A 6 -10.89 4.36 -5.89
N PHE A 7 -10.22 4.70 -6.99
CA PHE A 7 -9.38 3.80 -7.76
C PHE A 7 -8.02 4.44 -7.96
N LEU A 8 -6.95 3.73 -7.62
CA LEU A 8 -5.58 4.07 -7.97
C LEU A 8 -5.23 3.33 -9.27
N ILE A 9 -4.91 4.09 -10.31
CA ILE A 9 -4.56 3.57 -11.63
C ILE A 9 -3.12 3.97 -11.90
N ASP A 10 -2.28 3.00 -12.28
CA ASP A 10 -0.88 3.24 -12.58
C ASP A 10 -0.68 3.88 -13.98
N LYS A 11 0.57 4.18 -14.32
CA LYS A 11 0.94 4.78 -15.62
C LYS A 11 0.68 3.85 -16.81
N SER A 12 0.51 2.55 -16.58
CA SER A 12 0.15 1.55 -17.60
C SER A 12 -1.37 1.39 -17.76
N GLY A 13 -2.17 2.16 -17.01
CA GLY A 13 -3.62 2.08 -17.03
C GLY A 13 -4.19 0.91 -16.22
N VAL A 14 -3.40 0.26 -15.37
CA VAL A 14 -3.83 -0.88 -14.54
C VAL A 14 -4.32 -0.39 -13.19
N VAL A 15 -5.48 -0.88 -12.74
CA VAL A 15 -6.00 -0.60 -11.39
C VAL A 15 -5.17 -1.37 -10.37
N ARG A 16 -4.56 -0.63 -9.42
CA ARG A 16 -3.70 -1.20 -8.35
C ARG A 16 -4.37 -1.26 -6.99
N HIS A 17 -5.30 -0.35 -6.73
CA HIS A 17 -6.03 -0.29 -5.47
C HIS A 17 -7.42 0.27 -5.69
N GLN A 18 -8.41 -0.29 -4.98
CA GLN A 18 -9.78 0.18 -5.03
C GLN A 18 -10.45 0.11 -3.65
N VAL A 19 -11.21 1.15 -3.33
CA VAL A 19 -12.05 1.22 -2.12
C VAL A 19 -13.42 1.71 -2.51
N VAL A 20 -14.47 1.06 -1.98
CA VAL A 20 -15.86 1.46 -2.20
C VAL A 20 -16.55 1.61 -0.86
N ASN A 21 -16.92 2.85 -0.53
CA ASN A 21 -17.64 3.17 0.69
C ASN A 21 -19.12 3.41 0.38
N ASN A 22 -19.98 3.03 1.34
CA ASN A 22 -21.40 3.38 1.28
C ASN A 22 -21.58 4.91 1.43
N LEU A 23 -22.75 5.44 1.06
CA LEU A 23 -23.04 6.88 1.00
C LEU A 23 -22.76 7.68 2.29
N PRO A 24 -23.01 7.18 3.51
CA PRO A 24 -22.71 7.95 4.73
C PRO A 24 -21.25 7.87 5.16
N LEU A 25 -20.44 7.00 4.55
CA LEU A 25 -19.07 6.74 4.96
C LEU A 25 -18.09 7.52 4.08
N GLY A 26 -17.38 8.47 4.69
CA GLY A 26 -16.33 9.25 4.03
C GLY A 26 -15.13 8.39 3.61
N ARG A 27 -14.26 8.98 2.79
CA ARG A 27 -12.96 8.38 2.41
C ARG A 27 -11.87 8.95 3.31
N ASN A 28 -10.74 8.24 3.40
CA ASN A 28 -9.53 8.74 4.04
C ASN A 28 -8.53 9.21 2.96
N MET A 29 -8.23 10.52 2.91
CA MET A 29 -7.31 11.07 1.91
C MET A 29 -5.86 10.71 2.18
N ASP A 30 -5.46 10.61 3.46
CA ASP A 30 -4.10 10.22 3.84
C ASP A 30 -3.81 8.79 3.36
N GLU A 31 -4.81 7.90 3.41
CA GLU A 31 -4.69 6.54 2.89
C GLU A 31 -4.56 6.52 1.37
N VAL A 32 -5.28 7.39 0.65
CA VAL A 32 -5.14 7.51 -0.80
C VAL A 32 -3.72 7.95 -1.17
N ILE A 33 -3.16 8.94 -0.47
CA ILE A 33 -1.78 9.40 -0.67
C ILE A 33 -0.81 8.28 -0.32
N ARG A 34 -0.98 7.61 0.81
CA ARG A 34 -0.13 6.49 1.25
C ARG A 34 -0.07 5.38 0.21
N MET A 35 -1.21 5.03 -0.41
CA MET A 35 -1.26 4.03 -1.48
C MET A 35 -0.55 4.46 -2.76
N VAL A 36 -0.60 5.76 -3.11
CA VAL A 36 0.18 6.30 -4.24
C VAL A 36 1.67 6.20 -3.94
N GLU A 37 2.10 6.59 -2.75
CA GLU A 37 3.50 6.53 -2.33
C GLU A 37 4.02 5.08 -2.26
N ALA A 38 3.19 4.14 -1.76
CA ALA A 38 3.53 2.73 -1.71
C ALA A 38 3.73 2.12 -3.11
N LEU A 39 2.84 2.48 -4.06
CA LEU A 39 2.99 2.05 -5.45
C LEU A 39 4.29 2.60 -6.06
N GLN A 40 4.58 3.88 -5.87
CA GLN A 40 5.81 4.50 -6.37
C GLN A 40 7.06 3.87 -5.77
N PHE A 41 7.06 3.60 -4.45
CA PHE A 41 8.16 2.92 -3.78
C PHE A 41 8.40 1.53 -4.37
N HIS A 42 7.33 0.74 -4.56
CA HIS A 42 7.42 -0.58 -5.17
C HIS A 42 7.94 -0.52 -6.61
N GLU A 43 7.48 0.43 -7.42
CA GLU A 43 7.94 0.62 -8.80
C GLU A 43 9.42 1.03 -8.87
N GLU A 44 9.92 1.81 -7.91
CA GLU A 44 11.31 2.29 -7.87
C GLU A 44 12.29 1.26 -7.30
N HIS A 45 11.90 0.54 -6.24
CA HIS A 45 12.80 -0.33 -5.48
C HIS A 45 12.60 -1.82 -5.77
N GLY A 46 11.43 -2.23 -6.29
CA GLY A 46 11.04 -3.63 -6.46
C GLY A 46 10.68 -4.35 -5.15
N GLU A 47 10.71 -3.66 -4.02
CA GLU A 47 10.34 -4.17 -2.70
C GLU A 47 8.84 -4.03 -2.45
N VAL A 48 8.28 -4.90 -1.61
CA VAL A 48 6.87 -4.81 -1.20
C VAL A 48 6.71 -3.97 0.06
N CYS A 49 5.57 -3.31 0.19
CA CYS A 49 5.22 -2.48 1.34
C CYS A 49 4.46 -3.33 2.39
N PRO A 50 5.00 -3.51 3.61
CA PRO A 50 4.32 -4.21 4.70
C PRO A 50 3.03 -3.51 5.17
N ALA A 51 2.30 -4.17 6.08
CA ALA A 51 1.09 -3.60 6.66
C ALA A 51 1.38 -2.27 7.37
N GLY A 52 0.57 -1.26 7.10
CA GLY A 52 0.74 0.06 7.71
C GLY A 52 1.91 0.89 7.17
N TRP A 53 2.67 0.39 6.19
CA TRP A 53 3.83 1.07 5.59
C TRP A 53 3.49 2.51 5.19
N LYS A 54 4.38 3.43 5.55
CA LYS A 54 4.38 4.85 5.16
C LYS A 54 5.72 5.19 4.52
N LYS A 55 5.72 6.31 3.81
CA LYS A 55 6.95 6.83 3.20
C LYS A 55 8.04 7.02 4.26
N GLY A 56 9.18 6.37 4.03
CA GLY A 56 10.33 6.35 4.94
C GLY A 56 10.48 5.03 5.70
N ASP A 57 9.44 4.21 5.78
CA ASP A 57 9.51 2.88 6.39
C ASP A 57 10.27 1.90 5.49
N GLN A 58 10.87 0.88 6.10
CA GLN A 58 11.57 -0.17 5.35
C GLN A 58 10.59 -1.01 4.52
N GLY A 59 10.97 -1.24 3.26
CA GLY A 59 10.34 -2.23 2.42
C GLY A 59 10.74 -3.64 2.82
N MET A 60 10.10 -4.62 2.19
CA MET A 60 10.41 -6.04 2.38
C MET A 60 10.66 -6.70 1.02
N LYS A 61 11.68 -7.54 0.93
CA LYS A 61 11.91 -8.34 -0.28
C LYS A 61 10.84 -9.42 -0.40
N ALA A 62 10.28 -9.58 -1.60
CA ALA A 62 9.25 -10.57 -1.89
C ALA A 62 9.84 -12.00 -2.03
N SER A 63 10.51 -12.49 -1.00
CA SER A 63 11.05 -13.85 -0.91
C SER A 63 10.87 -14.41 0.50
N PRO A 64 10.85 -15.76 0.67
CA PRO A 64 10.75 -16.35 2.00
C PRO A 64 11.85 -15.88 2.96
N GLN A 65 13.08 -15.70 2.45
CA GLN A 65 14.20 -15.17 3.22
C GLN A 65 13.98 -13.71 3.59
N GLY A 66 13.54 -12.87 2.64
CA GLY A 66 13.26 -11.46 2.89
C GLY A 66 12.15 -11.22 3.91
N VAL A 67 11.13 -12.09 3.91
CA VAL A 67 10.07 -12.07 4.93
C VAL A 67 10.63 -12.46 6.30
N ALA A 68 11.44 -13.53 6.37
CA ALA A 68 12.03 -13.98 7.63
C ALA A 68 12.98 -12.91 8.23
N GLU A 69 13.80 -12.27 7.39
CA GLU A 69 14.67 -11.15 7.76
C GLU A 69 13.84 -9.99 8.30
N TYR A 70 12.86 -9.51 7.53
CA TYR A 70 12.01 -8.38 7.94
C TYR A 70 11.30 -8.63 9.27
N LEU A 71 10.70 -9.82 9.45
CA LEU A 71 9.98 -10.17 10.68
C LEU A 71 10.90 -10.33 11.89
N SER A 72 12.16 -10.75 11.68
CA SER A 72 13.15 -10.86 12.78
C SER A 72 13.59 -9.50 13.29
N ASP A 73 13.64 -8.50 12.42
CA ASP A 73 14.01 -7.12 12.78
C ASP A 73 12.84 -6.33 13.39
N HIS A 74 11.58 -6.72 13.12
CA HIS A 74 10.36 -6.00 13.50
C HIS A 74 9.45 -6.77 14.48
N VAL A 75 10.01 -7.65 15.31
CA VAL A 75 9.26 -8.51 16.25
C VAL A 75 8.40 -7.71 17.26
N ILE A 76 8.75 -6.45 17.53
CA ILE A 76 8.07 -5.60 18.52
C ILE A 76 6.79 -4.95 17.95
N ASP A 77 6.62 -4.91 16.63
CA ASP A 77 5.49 -4.23 15.95
C ASP A 77 4.31 -5.16 15.61
N LEU A 78 4.38 -6.43 16.04
CA LEU A 78 3.31 -7.44 15.92
C LEU A 78 2.52 -7.59 17.23
#